data_AF-A0A7Z2K350-F1
#
_entry.id   AF-A0A7Z2K350-F1
#
_cell.length_a   1.000
_cell.length_b   1.000
_cell.length_c   1.000
_cell.angle_alpha   90.00
_cell.angle_beta   90.00
_cell.angle_gamma   90.00
#
_symmetry.space_group_name_H-M   'P 1'
#
loop_
_entity.id
_entity.type
_entity.pdbx_description
1 polymer ?
#
loop_
_entity_poly.entity_id
_entity_poly.type
_entity_poly.pdbx_seq_one_letter_code
_entity_poly.pdbx_strand_id
1 'polypeptide(L)' 'MTIVSFLLIAWILSWFKFEQLFIQAFQELFNKKITKASYYFIFFCIGALGDIVLLLNGTFYDKL' A
#
# COMPACT_ATOMS: atom_id res chain seq x y z
N MET A 1 -10.69 -5.24 6.77
CA MET A 1 -9.23 -5.11 6.97
C MET A 1 -8.64 -4.49 5.73
N THR A 2 -8.49 -3.17 5.78
CA THR A 2 -8.05 -2.32 4.67
C THR A 2 -6.61 -2.69 4.26
N ILE A 3 -5.76 -3.00 5.23
CA ILE A 3 -4.40 -3.56 5.05
C ILE A 3 -4.36 -4.71 4.04
N VAL A 4 -5.17 -5.75 4.27
CA VAL A 4 -5.15 -6.97 3.42
C VAL A 4 -5.56 -6.64 1.99
N SER A 5 -6.53 -5.73 1.83
CA SER A 5 -7.02 -5.32 0.51
C SER A 5 -5.93 -4.59 -0.28
N PHE A 6 -5.22 -3.64 0.35
CA PHE A 6 -4.12 -2.91 -0.31
C PHE A 6 -2.91 -3.80 -0.63
N LEU A 7 -2.59 -4.79 0.21
CA LEU A 7 -1.55 -5.77 -0.09
C LEU A 7 -1.92 -6.69 -1.25
N LEU A 8 -3.18 -7.13 -1.34
CA LEU A 8 -3.66 -7.91 -2.48
C LEU A 8 -3.60 -7.10 -3.78
N ILE A 9 -3.99 -5.83 -3.73
CA ILE A 9 -3.86 -4.91 -4.88
C ILE A 9 -2.39 -4.79 -5.29
N ALA A 10 -1.47 -4.55 -4.35
CA ALA A 10 -0.04 -4.48 -4.63
C ALA A 10 0.50 -5.77 -5.29
N TRP A 11 0.04 -6.92 -4.81
CA TRP A 11 0.42 -8.22 -5.37
C TRP A 11 -0.11 -8.43 -6.79
N ILE A 12 -1.38 -8.10 -7.03
CA ILE A 12 -1.99 -8.17 -8.38
C ILE A 12 -1.27 -7.21 -9.33
N LEU A 13 -0.95 -5.99 -8.89
CA LEU A 13 -0.21 -5.01 -9.70
C LEU A 13 1.21 -5.49 -10.02
N SER A 14 1.86 -6.24 -9.12
CA SER A 14 3.16 -6.86 -9.38
C SER A 14 3.12 -7.83 -10.57
N TRP A 15 1.98 -8.50 -10.84
CA TRP A 15 1.83 -9.37 -12.02
C TRP A 15 1.95 -8.62 -13.35
N PHE A 16 1.52 -7.35 -13.38
CA PHE A 16 1.65 -6.47 -14.54
C PHE A 16 3.00 -5.76 -14.61
N LYS A 17 3.99 -6.17 -13.81
CA LYS A 17 5.29 -5.49 -13.64
C LYS A 17 5.18 -4.05 -13.15
N PHE A 18 4.03 -3.65 -12.58
CA PHE A 18 3.83 -2.31 -12.04
C PHE A 18 4.82 -1.99 -10.92
N GLU A 19 5.23 -3.01 -10.16
CA GLU A 19 6.29 -2.90 -9.17
C GLU A 19 7.58 -2.29 -9.74
N GLN A 20 8.00 -2.68 -10.94
CA GLN A 20 9.21 -2.14 -11.57
C GLN A 20 9.02 -0.68 -11.98
N LEU A 21 7.86 -0.34 -12.55
CA LEU A 21 7.48 1.04 -12.91
C LEU A 21 7.43 1.92 -11.66
N PHE A 22 6.87 1.43 -10.57
CA PHE A 22 6.81 2.15 -9.30
C PHE A 22 8.20 2.38 -8.70
N ILE A 23 9.06 1.35 -8.68
CA ILE A 23 10.45 1.47 -8.22
C ILE A 23 11.22 2.48 -9.07
N GLN A 24 11.05 2.44 -10.39
CA GLN A 24 11.68 3.39 -11.30
C GLN A 24 11.19 4.82 -11.06
N ALA A 25 9.87 5.03 -10.97
CA ALA A 25 9.29 6.35 -10.68
C ALA A 25 9.80 6.90 -9.34
N PHE A 26 9.88 6.07 -8.30
CA PHE A 26 10.48 6.46 -7.01
C PHE A 26 11.96 6.80 -7.13
N GLN A 27 12.70 6.05 -7.94
CA GLN A 27 14.11 6.32 -8.20
C GLN A 27 14.29 7.65 -8.94
N GLU A 28 13.45 7.97 -9.93
CA GLU A 28 13.50 9.24 -10.64
C GLU A 28 13.10 10.42 -9.75
N LEU A 29 12.07 10.24 -8.90
CA LEU A 29 11.54 11.32 -8.07
C LEU A 29 12.44 11.65 -6.86
N PHE A 30 13.05 10.62 -6.25
CA PHE A 30 13.82 10.77 -5.02
C PHE A 30 15.31 10.47 -5.17
N ASN A 31 15.77 10.10 -6.36
CA ASN A 31 17.15 9.65 -6.64
C ASN A 31 17.61 8.54 -5.68
N LYS A 32 16.69 7.66 -5.27
CA LYS A 32 16.93 6.54 -4.35
C LYS A 32 16.38 5.25 -4.93
N LYS A 33 17.22 4.23 -4.97
CA LYS A 33 16.79 2.87 -5.32
C LYS A 33 16.04 2.26 -4.15
N ILE A 34 14.77 1.97 -4.36
CA ILE A 34 13.94 1.22 -3.42
C ILE A 34 13.86 -0.24 -3.87
N THR A 35 13.62 -1.14 -2.91
CA THR A 35 13.50 -2.58 -3.19
C THR A 35 12.03 -2.99 -3.28
N LYS A 36 11.83 -4.22 -3.75
CA LYS A 36 10.53 -4.91 -3.71
C LYS A 36 9.87 -4.85 -2.33
N ALA A 37 10.66 -5.03 -1.26
CA ALA A 37 10.16 -4.96 0.10
C ALA A 37 9.58 -3.57 0.42
N SER A 38 10.24 -2.49 -0.03
CA SER A 38 9.75 -1.13 0.15
C SER A 38 8.43 -0.87 -0.59
N TYR A 39 8.26 -1.45 -1.79
CA TYR A 39 7.00 -1.37 -2.53
C TYR A 39 5.83 -1.94 -1.71
N TYR A 40 5.93 -3.20 -1.25
CA TYR A 40 4.88 -3.81 -0.43
C TYR A 40 4.71 -3.12 0.92
N PHE A 41 5.79 -2.61 1.51
CA PHE A 41 5.73 -1.84 2.76
C PHE A 41 4.94 -0.55 2.62
N ILE A 42 5.07 0.17 1.50
CA ILE A 42 4.27 1.39 1.25
C ILE A 42 2.77 1.05 1.17
N PHE A 43 2.39 -0.01 0.46
CA PHE A 43 0.99 -0.44 0.39
C PHE A 43 0.47 -0.92 1.75
N PHE A 44 1.32 -1.57 2.56
CA PHE A 44 0.99 -1.88 3.95
C PHE A 44 0.75 -0.61 4.78
N CYS A 45 1.61 0.40 4.68
CA CYS A 45 1.42 1.67 5.38
C CYS A 45 0.13 2.37 4.96
N ILE A 46 -0.19 2.40 3.66
CA ILE A 46 -1.44 2.99 3.14
C ILE A 46 -2.65 2.24 3.72
N GLY A 47 -2.63 0.91 3.68
CA GLY A 47 -3.70 0.09 4.24
C GLY A 47 -3.85 0.27 5.75
N ALA A 48 -2.73 0.34 6.49
CA ALA A 48 -2.72 0.55 7.94
C ALA A 48 -3.27 1.92 8.33
N LEU A 49 -2.89 2.97 7.59
CA LEU A 49 -3.48 4.30 7.74
C LEU A 49 -4.99 4.28 7.42
N GLY A 50 -5.41 3.55 6.39
CA GLY A 50 -6.82 3.36 6.07
C GLY A 50 -7.61 2.72 7.21
N ASP A 51 -7.09 1.65 7.81
CA ASP A 51 -7.70 1.03 8.99
C ASP A 51 -7.71 1.98 10.20
N ILE A 52 -6.64 2.73 10.45
CA ILE A 52 -6.59 3.74 11.53
C ILE A 52 -7.64 4.83 11.32
N VAL A 53 -7.79 5.34 10.09
CA VAL A 53 -8.80 6.37 9.76
C VAL A 53 -10.21 5.81 9.94
N LEU A 54 -10.47 4.56 9.54
CA LEU A 54 -11.75 3.89 9.76
C LEU A 54 -12.05 3.69 11.26
N LEU A 55 -11.03 3.37 12.05
CA LEU A 55 -11.14 3.26 13.52
C LEU A 55 -11.49 4.61 14.14
N LEU A 56 -10.83 5.69 13.72
CA LEU A 56 -11.07 7.04 14.23
C LEU A 56 -12.42 7.63 13.78
N ASN A 57 -12.91 7.28 12.58
CA ASN A 57 -14.21 7.72 12.07
C ASN A 57 -15.41 7.04 12.75
N GLY A 58 -15.20 6.15 13.73
CA GLY A 58 -16.30 5.50 14.48
C GLY A 58 -17.07 4.44 13.68
N THR A 59 -16.78 4.26 12.38
CA THR A 59 -17.38 3.26 11.48
C THR A 59 -17.20 1.80 11.90
N PHE A 60 -16.39 1.52 12.92
CA PHE A 60 -16.27 0.17 13.51
C PHE A 60 -17.44 -0.21 14.44
N TYR A 61 -18.23 0.75 14.94
CA TYR A 61 -19.35 0.47 15.85
C TYR A 61 -20.73 0.41 15.16
N ASP A 62 -20.86 0.87 13.92
CA ASP A 62 -22.16 0.96 13.24
C ASP A 62 -22.61 -0.35 12.56
N LYS A 63 -21.73 -1.37 12.55
CA LYS A 63 -21.99 -2.67 11.91
C LYS A 63 -21.95 -3.84 12.90
N LEU A 64 -22.43 -3.65 14.12
CA LEU A 64 -22.72 -4.73 15.06
C LEU A 64 -24.23 -4.86 15.28
#